data_AF-A0A0B1TTT8-F1
#
_entry.id   AF-A0A0B1TTT8-F1
#
_cell.length_a   1.000
_cell.length_b   1.000
_cell.length_c   1.000
_cell.angle_alpha   90.00
_cell.angle_beta   90.00
_cell.angle_gamma   90.00
#
_symmetry.space_group_name_H-M   'P 1'
#
loop_
_entity.id
_entity.type
_entity.pdbx_description
1 polymer ?
#
loop_
_entity_poly.entity_id
_entity_poly.type
_entity_poly.pdbx_seq_one_letter_code
_entity_poly.pdbx_strand_id
1 'polypeptide(L)'
;MKEPRGICMNQQITGHPRVMDECGCESDKSYNNSYLANACVDYANREIALGNSGKFDKDDFTLVVQPFFRDIVDPPMKNGKINMNFFAPDCFHFSQFGHGIVSTWLWKNILEPVGAKTTKGDLTTAALPLACPDPSCPFIRTNLNSKDCSQYMTPSA
;
A
#
# COMPACT_ATOMS: atom_id res chain seq x y z
N MET A 1 3.17 -13.95 -26.41
CA MET A 1 4.17 -14.26 -25.36
C MET A 1 3.41 -14.73 -24.14
N LYS A 2 3.72 -15.90 -23.58
CA LYS A 2 2.99 -16.44 -22.42
C LYS A 2 3.36 -15.59 -21.20
N GLU A 3 2.43 -14.80 -20.68
CA GLU A 3 2.61 -14.10 -19.41
C GLU A 3 2.72 -15.14 -18.29
N PRO A 4 3.82 -15.18 -17.52
CA PRO A 4 3.90 -16.06 -16.37
C PRO A 4 2.96 -15.51 -15.30
N ARG A 5 1.90 -16.27 -14.98
CA ARG A 5 1.08 -16.01 -13.80
C ARG A 5 1.88 -16.41 -12.57
N GLY A 6 2.31 -15.43 -11.79
CA GLY A 6 3.17 -15.65 -10.63
C GLY A 6 4.60 -15.18 -10.86
N ILE A 7 5.09 -14.36 -9.93
CA ILE A 7 6.39 -13.69 -9.92
C ILE A 7 7.56 -14.70 -10.07
N CYS A 8 7.35 -15.95 -9.64
CA CYS A 8 8.36 -17.00 -9.59
C CYS A 8 8.36 -18.03 -10.72
N MET A 9 7.51 -17.90 -11.76
CA MET A 9 7.42 -18.97 -12.78
C MET A 9 8.69 -19.21 -13.62
N ASN A 10 9.74 -18.37 -13.52
CA ASN A 10 10.95 -18.52 -14.34
C ASN A 10 12.30 -18.25 -13.63
N GLN A 11 12.37 -18.19 -12.29
CA GLN A 11 13.64 -18.02 -11.57
C GLN A 11 13.86 -19.14 -10.56
N GLN A 12 14.55 -20.21 -10.99
CA GLN A 12 15.46 -21.09 -10.24
C GLN A 12 15.32 -21.21 -8.70
N ILE A 13 14.12 -21.29 -8.13
CA ILE A 13 13.93 -21.97 -6.84
C ILE A 13 13.74 -23.45 -7.15
N THR A 14 14.84 -24.08 -7.56
CA THR A 14 14.91 -25.52 -7.78
C THR A 14 14.74 -26.22 -6.44
N GLY A 15 13.51 -26.59 -6.08
CA GLY A 15 13.27 -27.50 -4.96
C GLY A 15 12.06 -27.26 -4.07
N HIS A 16 11.22 -26.23 -4.29
CA HIS A 16 10.01 -26.07 -3.47
C HIS A 16 8.75 -26.53 -4.22
N PRO A 17 8.19 -27.70 -3.87
CA PRO A 17 6.99 -28.20 -4.52
C PRO A 17 5.77 -27.41 -4.02
N ARG A 18 5.20 -26.61 -4.92
CA ARG A 18 3.87 -25.96 -4.86
C ARG A 18 3.80 -24.59 -4.17
N VAL A 19 4.15 -23.54 -4.91
CA VAL A 19 3.73 -22.15 -4.70
C VAL A 19 2.53 -21.83 -5.62
N MET A 20 1.51 -22.68 -5.63
CA MET A 20 0.46 -22.66 -6.67
C MET A 20 -0.95 -22.39 -6.13
N ASP A 21 -1.12 -22.05 -4.85
CA ASP A 21 -2.48 -21.87 -4.29
C ASP A 21 -2.56 -20.87 -3.11
N GLU A 22 -1.74 -19.82 -3.07
CA GLU A 22 -1.87 -18.78 -2.02
C GLU A 22 -3.12 -17.91 -2.24
N CYS A 23 -3.50 -17.69 -3.50
CA CYS A 23 -4.68 -16.93 -3.87
C CYS A 23 -5.42 -17.63 -5.01
N GLY A 24 -6.58 -18.22 -4.71
CA GLY A 24 -7.34 -19.03 -5.67
C GLY A 24 -7.70 -18.31 -6.97
N CYS A 25 -7.90 -16.98 -6.93
CA CYS A 25 -8.18 -16.20 -8.15
C CYS A 25 -6.95 -16.02 -9.06
N GLU A 26 -5.74 -16.00 -8.51
CA GLU A 26 -4.48 -15.92 -9.27
C GLU A 26 -4.16 -17.25 -9.96
N SER A 27 -4.54 -18.36 -9.32
CA SER A 27 -4.37 -19.72 -9.84
C SER A 27 -5.47 -20.13 -10.83
N ASP A 28 -6.65 -19.52 -10.75
CA ASP A 28 -7.77 -19.80 -11.63
C ASP A 28 -7.59 -19.11 -12.99
N LYS A 29 -7.67 -19.91 -14.05
CA LYS A 29 -7.49 -19.42 -15.42
C LYS A 29 -8.64 -18.58 -15.95
N SER A 30 -9.78 -18.59 -15.28
CA SER A 30 -10.97 -17.80 -15.61
C SER A 30 -10.74 -16.30 -15.39
N TYR A 31 -9.83 -15.93 -14.48
CA TYR A 31 -9.45 -14.55 -14.23
C TYR A 31 -8.14 -14.21 -14.94
N ASN A 32 -8.08 -12.99 -15.48
CA ASN A 32 -6.86 -12.43 -16.07
C ASN A 32 -6.33 -11.28 -15.20
N ASN A 33 -5.08 -10.89 -15.43
CA ASN A 33 -4.41 -9.86 -14.63
C ASN A 33 -5.17 -8.52 -14.62
N SER A 34 -5.82 -8.15 -15.71
CA SER A 34 -6.62 -6.92 -15.78
C SER A 34 -7.87 -7.00 -14.92
N TYR A 35 -8.57 -8.15 -14.91
CA TYR A 35 -9.72 -8.36 -14.05
C TYR A 35 -9.32 -8.25 -12.58
N LEU A 36 -8.24 -8.94 -12.16
CA LEU A 36 -7.76 -8.92 -10.79
C LEU A 36 -7.30 -7.51 -10.37
N ALA A 37 -6.52 -6.83 -11.21
CA ALA A 37 -6.09 -5.45 -10.95
C ALA A 37 -7.29 -4.50 -10.80
N ASN A 38 -8.29 -4.60 -11.69
CA ASN A 38 -9.49 -3.78 -11.61
C ASN A 38 -10.30 -4.06 -10.33
N ALA A 39 -10.39 -5.32 -9.91
CA ALA A 39 -11.05 -5.69 -8.66
C ALA A 39 -10.32 -5.11 -7.43
N CYS A 40 -8.98 -5.16 -7.41
CA CYS A 40 -8.18 -4.53 -6.35
C CYS A 40 -8.38 -3.01 -6.29
N VAL A 41 -8.39 -2.34 -7.45
CA VAL A 41 -8.63 -0.90 -7.54
C VAL A 41 -10.06 -0.54 -7.11
N ASP A 42 -11.07 -1.30 -7.54
CA ASP A 42 -12.46 -1.06 -7.12
C ASP A 42 -12.62 -1.23 -5.60
N TYR A 43 -12.02 -2.28 -5.04
CA TYR A 43 -12.01 -2.51 -3.60
C TYR A 43 -11.35 -1.34 -2.84
N ALA A 44 -10.15 -0.91 -3.25
CA ALA A 44 -9.48 0.24 -2.66
C ALA A 44 -10.30 1.54 -2.79
N ASN A 45 -10.97 1.78 -3.92
CA ASN A 45 -11.85 2.92 -4.09
C ASN A 45 -13.06 2.89 -3.15
N ARG A 46 -13.64 1.71 -2.90
CA ARG A 46 -14.73 1.54 -1.93
C ARG A 46 -14.27 1.78 -0.50
N GLU A 47 -13.07 1.31 -0.13
CA GLU A 47 -12.48 1.61 1.16
C GLU A 47 -12.26 3.12 1.33
N ILE A 48 -11.66 3.80 0.34
CA ILE A 48 -11.46 5.25 0.36
C ILE A 48 -12.80 5.99 0.50
N ALA A 49 -13.82 5.59 -0.26
CA ALA A 49 -15.15 6.18 -0.17
C ALA A 49 -15.77 5.97 1.23
N LEU A 50 -15.59 4.80 1.84
CA LEU A 50 -16.03 4.52 3.20
C LEU A 50 -15.31 5.40 4.23
N GLY A 51 -13.98 5.51 4.13
CA GLY A 51 -13.17 6.37 5.00
C GLY A 51 -13.55 7.84 4.88
N ASN A 52 -13.79 8.32 3.66
CA ASN A 52 -14.15 9.72 3.39
C ASN A 52 -15.64 10.04 3.64
N SER A 53 -16.46 9.04 3.99
CA SER A 53 -17.91 9.22 4.17
C SER A 53 -18.29 10.06 5.39
N GLY A 54 -17.35 10.28 6.32
CA GLY A 54 -17.61 10.93 7.60
C GLY A 54 -18.36 10.07 8.62
N LYS A 55 -18.81 8.86 8.25
CA LYS A 55 -19.59 7.96 9.13
C LYS A 55 -18.90 7.65 10.46
N PHE A 56 -17.57 7.65 10.43
CA PHE A 56 -16.74 7.30 11.58
C PHE A 56 -16.07 8.49 12.25
N ASP A 57 -16.27 9.72 11.78
CA ASP A 57 -15.61 10.91 12.33
C ASP A 57 -16.32 11.35 13.62
N LYS A 58 -15.85 10.79 14.72
CA LYS A 58 -16.29 11.07 16.09
C LYS A 58 -15.17 11.73 16.87
N ASP A 59 -15.49 12.20 18.07
CA ASP A 59 -14.52 12.85 18.96
C ASP A 59 -13.41 11.88 19.43
N ASP A 60 -13.68 10.58 19.46
CA ASP A 60 -12.79 9.53 19.98
C ASP A 60 -12.34 8.50 18.93
N PHE A 61 -12.85 8.59 17.69
CA PHE A 61 -12.59 7.62 16.64
C PHE A 61 -12.73 8.27 15.26
N THR A 62 -11.93 7.83 14.30
CA THR A 62 -12.07 8.17 12.87
C THR A 62 -11.52 7.03 12.02
N LEU A 63 -12.02 6.89 10.79
CA LEU A 63 -11.55 5.92 9.82
C LEU A 63 -10.85 6.65 8.68
N VAL A 64 -9.56 6.36 8.49
CA VAL A 64 -8.75 6.93 7.40
C VAL A 64 -8.03 5.81 6.66
N VAL A 65 -8.34 5.67 5.37
CA VAL A 65 -7.68 4.70 4.50
C VAL A 65 -6.34 5.25 4.03
N GLN A 66 -5.34 4.35 3.94
CA GLN A 66 -3.99 4.68 3.46
C GLN A 66 -3.78 4.05 2.07
N PRO A 67 -4.12 4.76 0.97
CA PRO A 67 -4.24 4.14 -0.35
C PRO A 67 -2.90 3.98 -1.10
N PHE A 68 -1.76 3.91 -0.41
CA PHE A 68 -0.44 3.92 -1.06
C PHE A 68 -0.17 2.73 -2.00
N PHE A 69 -0.97 1.66 -1.92
CA PHE A 69 -0.93 0.52 -2.84
C PHE A 69 -1.84 0.67 -4.08
N ARG A 70 -2.79 1.61 -4.08
CA ARG A 70 -3.91 1.63 -5.05
C ARG A 70 -3.44 1.68 -6.50
N ASP A 71 -2.45 2.51 -6.80
CA ASP A 71 -1.98 2.78 -8.17
C ASP A 71 -0.63 2.12 -8.46
N ILE A 72 -0.23 1.12 -7.66
CA ILE A 72 1.00 0.36 -7.91
C ILE A 72 0.74 -0.66 -9.01
N VAL A 73 1.48 -0.52 -10.11
CA VAL A 73 1.43 -1.41 -11.27
C VAL A 73 2.78 -2.05 -11.60
N ASP A 74 3.84 -1.60 -10.91
CA ASP A 74 5.22 -2.00 -11.15
C ASP A 74 5.70 -2.88 -9.98
N PRO A 75 6.34 -4.04 -10.25
CA PRO A 75 6.94 -4.84 -9.19
C PRO A 75 8.19 -4.14 -8.61
N PRO A 76 8.65 -4.53 -7.42
CA PRO A 76 9.94 -4.05 -6.89
C PRO A 76 11.08 -4.52 -7.80
N MET A 77 11.98 -3.62 -8.19
CA MET A 77 13.07 -3.90 -9.13
C MET A 77 14.45 -3.73 -8.49
N LYS A 78 15.42 -4.56 -8.86
CA LYS A 78 16.83 -4.43 -8.50
C LYS A 78 17.70 -4.90 -9.65
N ASN A 79 18.56 -4.02 -10.17
CA ASN A 79 19.45 -4.30 -11.29
C ASN A 79 18.74 -4.87 -12.54
N GLY A 80 17.58 -4.29 -12.89
CA GLY A 80 16.80 -4.68 -14.07
C GLY A 80 16.01 -5.99 -13.93
N LYS A 81 15.95 -6.59 -12.73
CA LYS A 81 15.15 -7.79 -12.42
C LYS A 81 14.21 -7.52 -11.26
N ILE A 82 13.17 -8.33 -11.11
CA ILE A 82 12.30 -8.29 -9.92
C ILE A 82 13.17 -8.57 -8.68
N ASN A 83 13.06 -7.73 -7.67
CA ASN A 83 13.79 -7.86 -6.42
C ASN A 83 13.13 -8.95 -5.57
N MET A 84 13.55 -10.20 -5.76
CA MET A 84 12.99 -11.34 -5.02
C MET A 84 13.18 -11.25 -3.51
N ASN A 85 14.13 -10.45 -3.00
CA ASN A 85 14.27 -10.22 -1.56
C ASN A 85 13.08 -9.47 -0.95
N PHE A 86 12.22 -8.85 -1.77
CA PHE A 86 11.00 -8.20 -1.32
C PHE A 86 9.93 -9.22 -0.86
N PHE A 87 9.94 -10.42 -1.44
CA PHE A 87 8.94 -11.46 -1.18
C PHE A 87 9.46 -12.51 -0.18
N ALA A 88 8.54 -13.09 0.58
CA ALA A 88 8.77 -14.24 1.44
C ALA A 88 9.07 -15.50 0.59
N PRO A 89 9.47 -16.64 1.19
CA PRO A 89 9.75 -17.87 0.45
C PRO A 89 8.59 -18.41 -0.41
N ASP A 90 7.35 -18.02 -0.10
CA ASP A 90 6.15 -18.31 -0.90
C ASP A 90 5.99 -17.40 -2.14
N CYS A 91 6.94 -16.51 -2.42
CA CYS A 91 6.91 -15.60 -3.57
C CYS A 91 5.66 -14.69 -3.68
N PHE A 92 4.87 -14.55 -2.63
CA PHE A 92 3.60 -13.82 -2.64
C PHE A 92 3.54 -12.80 -1.50
N HIS A 93 3.72 -13.24 -0.26
CA HIS A 93 3.75 -12.38 0.91
C HIS A 93 5.04 -11.56 0.96
N PHE A 94 5.03 -10.46 1.71
CA PHE A 94 6.22 -9.64 1.90
C PHE A 94 7.21 -10.34 2.83
N SER A 95 8.50 -10.29 2.50
CA SER A 95 9.56 -10.67 3.44
C SER A 95 9.68 -9.61 4.54
N GLN A 96 10.55 -9.83 5.53
CA GLN A 96 10.93 -8.79 6.49
C GLN A 96 11.45 -7.52 5.79
N PHE A 97 12.19 -7.66 4.68
CA PHE A 97 12.67 -6.53 3.89
C PHE A 97 11.51 -5.82 3.16
N GLY A 98 10.58 -6.58 2.56
CA GLY A 98 9.38 -6.02 1.93
C GLY A 98 8.51 -5.25 2.94
N HIS A 99 8.25 -5.85 4.11
CA HIS A 99 7.57 -5.19 5.22
C HIS A 99 8.26 -3.89 5.65
N GLY A 100 9.59 -3.85 5.67
CA GLY A 100 10.36 -2.65 5.97
C GLY A 100 10.07 -1.51 4.99
N ILE A 101 10.10 -1.80 3.68
CA ILE A 101 9.81 -0.79 2.64
C ILE A 101 8.37 -0.29 2.76
N VAL A 102 7.38 -1.19 2.78
CA VAL A 102 5.96 -0.80 2.78
C VAL A 102 5.58 -0.04 4.04
N SER A 103 6.22 -0.33 5.18
CA SER A 103 5.99 0.40 6.44
C SER A 103 6.42 1.87 6.34
N THR A 104 7.49 2.18 5.61
CA THR A 104 7.89 3.58 5.39
C THR A 104 6.87 4.37 4.56
N TRP A 105 6.29 3.72 3.55
CA TRP A 105 5.23 4.32 2.73
C TRP A 105 3.93 4.47 3.49
N LEU A 106 3.55 3.48 4.30
CA LEU A 106 2.41 3.58 5.21
C LEU A 106 2.59 4.76 6.18
N TRP A 107 3.77 4.88 6.81
CA TRP A 107 4.07 5.99 7.74
C TRP A 107 3.95 7.35 7.08
N LYS A 108 4.52 7.51 5.87
CA LYS A 108 4.36 8.72 5.06
C LYS A 108 2.88 9.03 4.83
N ASN A 109 2.09 8.03 4.44
CA ASN A 109 0.68 8.19 4.11
C ASN A 109 -0.18 8.62 5.30
N ILE A 110 0.11 8.11 6.50
CA ILE A 110 -0.56 8.49 7.76
C ILE A 110 -0.40 10.00 8.04
N LEU A 111 0.72 10.60 7.64
CA LEU A 111 1.04 12.01 7.84
C LEU A 111 0.59 12.92 6.69
N GLU A 112 0.17 12.36 5.55
CA GLU A 112 -0.37 13.10 4.41
C GLU A 112 -1.85 13.45 4.63
N PRO A 113 -2.28 14.69 4.32
CA PRO A 113 -3.66 15.10 4.51
C PRO A 113 -4.62 14.25 3.65
N VAL A 114 -5.79 13.94 4.21
CA VAL A 114 -6.88 13.30 3.48
C VAL A 114 -7.24 14.15 2.25
N GLY A 115 -7.38 13.49 1.10
CA GLY A 115 -7.58 14.14 -0.21
C GLY A 115 -6.29 14.36 -0.99
N ALA A 116 -5.11 14.27 -0.34
CA ALA A 116 -3.80 14.39 -0.98
C ALA A 116 -2.82 13.28 -0.59
N LYS A 117 -3.35 12.13 -0.13
CA LYS A 117 -2.54 10.96 0.19
C LYS A 117 -1.90 10.37 -1.08
N THR A 118 -0.65 9.95 -0.96
CA THR A 118 0.05 9.16 -1.98
C THR A 118 -0.76 7.90 -2.29
N THR A 119 -0.94 7.61 -3.58
CA THR A 119 -1.66 6.43 -4.06
C THR A 119 -0.77 5.42 -4.80
N LYS A 120 0.41 5.87 -5.23
CA LYS A 120 1.47 5.06 -5.84
C LYS A 120 2.75 5.14 -4.99
N GLY A 121 2.88 4.25 -4.02
CA GLY A 121 4.15 4.04 -3.31
C GLY A 121 5.21 3.36 -4.20
N ASP A 122 6.48 3.54 -3.89
CA ASP A 122 7.58 2.81 -4.53
C ASP A 122 7.93 1.54 -3.74
N LEU A 123 7.74 0.36 -4.34
CA LEU A 123 8.10 -0.91 -3.69
C LEU A 123 9.60 -1.23 -3.77
N THR A 124 10.35 -0.50 -4.59
CA THR A 124 11.81 -0.63 -4.72
C THR A 124 12.54 0.17 -3.66
N THR A 125 12.08 1.40 -3.40
CA THR A 125 12.77 2.36 -2.54
C THR A 125 11.90 2.70 -1.33
N ALA A 126 12.50 2.64 -0.13
CA ALA A 126 11.84 3.12 1.07
C ALA A 126 11.60 4.65 1.00
N ALA A 127 10.51 5.12 1.59
CA ALA A 127 10.20 6.54 1.75
C ALA A 127 11.10 7.14 2.84
N LEU A 128 12.35 7.44 2.48
CA LEU A 128 13.34 8.03 3.38
C LEU A 128 13.74 9.45 2.94
N PRO A 129 14.04 10.36 3.91
CA PRO A 129 13.89 10.18 5.35
C PRO A 129 12.43 9.96 5.77
N LEU A 130 12.20 9.34 6.94
CA LEU A 130 10.84 9.14 7.43
C LEU A 130 10.12 10.48 7.56
N ALA A 131 8.87 10.54 7.11
CA ALA A 131 8.06 11.74 7.18
C ALA A 131 7.91 12.21 8.64
N CYS A 132 8.07 13.50 8.84
CA CYS A 132 7.76 14.19 10.11
C CYS A 132 6.39 14.87 10.00
N PRO A 133 5.68 15.09 11.12
CA PRO A 133 4.48 15.90 11.14
C PRO A 133 4.75 17.31 10.60
N ASP A 134 3.77 17.86 9.88
CA ASP A 134 3.80 19.23 9.40
C ASP A 134 3.83 20.21 10.60
N PRO A 135 4.81 21.12 10.72
CA PRO A 135 4.83 22.07 11.83
C PRO A 135 3.59 22.96 11.93
N SER A 136 2.92 23.24 10.81
CA SER A 136 1.66 23.99 10.79
C SER A 136 0.45 23.13 11.18
N CYS A 137 0.61 21.79 11.15
CA CYS A 137 -0.42 20.83 11.49
C CYS A 137 0.17 19.50 12.01
N PRO A 138 0.70 19.49 13.25
CA PRO A 138 1.58 18.45 13.77
C PRO A 138 0.82 17.22 14.28
N PHE A 139 -0.16 16.74 13.51
CA PHE A 139 -1.02 15.62 13.86
C PHE A 139 -0.97 14.51 12.82
N ILE A 140 -1.34 13.30 13.25
CA ILE A 140 -1.79 12.27 12.30
C ILE A 140 -3.03 12.81 11.57
N ARG A 141 -3.04 12.67 10.25
CA ARG A 141 -4.04 13.32 9.41
C ARG A 141 -5.33 12.52 9.34
N THR A 142 -6.43 13.19 9.65
CA THR A 142 -7.80 12.67 9.68
C THR A 142 -8.70 13.52 8.79
N ASN A 143 -9.93 13.06 8.54
CA ASN A 143 -10.91 13.86 7.80
C ASN A 143 -11.16 15.23 8.46
N LEU A 144 -11.10 15.27 9.79
CA LEU A 144 -11.43 16.46 10.59
C LEU A 144 -10.30 17.51 10.59
N ASN A 145 -9.04 17.09 10.49
CA ASN A 145 -7.88 17.98 10.64
C ASN A 145 -7.08 18.19 9.33
N SER A 146 -7.44 17.51 8.24
CA SER A 146 -6.68 17.58 6.98
C SER A 146 -6.86 18.88 6.21
N LYS A 147 -8.02 19.54 6.35
CA LYS A 147 -8.29 20.85 5.71
C LYS A 147 -7.79 22.01 6.58
N ASP A 148 -8.08 21.96 7.87
CA ASP A 148 -7.67 22.93 8.87
C ASP A 148 -7.60 22.22 10.21
N CYS A 149 -6.48 22.40 10.92
CA CYS A 149 -6.26 21.83 12.24
C CYS A 149 -5.96 22.89 13.30
N SER A 150 -6.13 24.17 12.98
CA SER A 150 -5.96 25.28 13.92
C SER A 150 -6.79 25.07 15.20
N GLN A 151 -8.00 24.53 15.07
CA GLN A 151 -8.87 24.19 16.20
C GLN A 151 -8.29 23.14 17.18
N TYR A 152 -7.34 22.32 16.73
CA TYR A 152 -6.68 21.29 17.53
C TYR A 152 -5.33 21.74 18.08
N MET A 153 -4.83 22.90 17.65
CA MET A 153 -3.59 23.46 18.15
C MET A 153 -3.81 24.04 19.54
N THR A 154 -3.00 23.60 20.51
CA THR A 154 -2.89 24.33 21.77
C THR A 154 -2.24 25.69 21.47
N PRO A 155 -2.80 26.82 21.93
CA PRO A 155 -2.13 28.11 21.80
C PRO A 155 -0.73 28.04 22.42
N SER A 156 0.27 28.55 21.71
CA SER A 156 1.60 28.75 22.30
C SER A 156 1.46 29.67 23.51
N ALA A 157 1.99 29.23 24.66
CA ALA A 157 2.03 30.00 25.89
C ALA A 157 2.84 31.29 25.75
#